data_AF-W4GFB0-F1
#
_entry.id   AF-W4GFB0-F1
#
_cell.length_a   1.000
_cell.length_b   1.000
_cell.length_c   1.000
_cell.angle_alpha   90.00
_cell.angle_beta   90.00
_cell.angle_gamma   90.00
#
_symmetry.space_group_name_H-M   'P 1'
#
loop_
_entity.id
_entity.type
_entity.pdbx_description
1 polymer ?
#
loop_
_entity_poly.entity_id
_entity_poly.type
_entity_poly.pdbx_seq_one_letter_code
_entity_poly.pdbx_strand_id
1 'polypeptide(L)'
;MLLELNAPINICGDTHGQYADLLRLFEIGGFPDDKNYLFLGDYVDRAMQSIETICLLFAYKVKYPTRMSLLRGNHECASINRIYGFYDECKRRFNVKLWRTFADCFNCMPVAAVVADKIFCMHGGLSPDLYKMDQIKNIRRPTDIPDEGLLCDLLWADPDAESHGWTESDRGVSYIFGADVVEQFLETHDLDLVCRAHQVRLSIRFDCDQCGM
;
A
#
# COMPACT_ATOMS: atom_id res chain seq x y z
N MET A 1 12.44 2.71 4.35
CA MET A 1 11.02 2.99 4.06
C MET A 1 10.07 2.00 4.74
N LEU A 2 10.37 1.57 5.97
CA LEU A 2 9.58 0.64 6.78
C LEU A 2 9.10 1.38 8.04
N LEU A 3 7.80 1.38 8.31
CA LEU A 3 7.23 1.93 9.54
C LEU A 3 7.14 0.86 10.64
N GLU A 4 7.25 1.27 11.90
CA GLU A 4 6.99 0.43 13.07
C GLU A 4 5.83 1.07 13.83
N LEU A 5 4.71 0.36 13.95
CA LEU A 5 3.43 0.90 14.41
C LEU A 5 2.84 0.05 15.53
N ASN A 6 2.11 0.68 16.47
CA ASN A 6 1.48 -0.01 17.59
C ASN A 6 -0.01 -0.26 17.35
N ALA A 7 -0.53 -1.33 17.94
CA ALA A 7 -1.97 -1.55 18.09
C ALA A 7 -2.55 -0.68 19.24
N PRO A 8 -3.86 -0.38 19.24
CA PRO A 8 -4.86 -0.71 18.22
C PRO A 8 -4.76 0.21 16.99
N ILE A 9 -5.01 -0.34 15.80
CA ILE A 9 -4.97 0.39 14.53
C ILE A 9 -5.99 -0.17 13.54
N ASN A 10 -6.62 0.73 12.77
CA ASN A 10 -7.48 0.38 11.64
C ASN A 10 -6.61 0.31 10.38
N ILE A 11 -6.61 -0.83 9.68
CA ILE A 11 -5.87 -1.02 8.42
C ILE A 11 -6.85 -0.92 7.25
N CYS A 12 -6.51 -0.14 6.24
CA CYS A 12 -7.39 0.16 5.09
C CYS A 12 -6.66 -0.10 3.77
N GLY A 13 -7.33 -0.78 2.84
CA GLY A 13 -6.82 -1.02 1.49
C GLY A 13 -7.09 0.14 0.53
N ASP A 14 -7.20 -0.20 -0.75
CA ASP A 14 -7.34 0.73 -1.87
C ASP A 14 -8.56 1.65 -1.72
N THR A 15 -8.41 2.91 -2.14
CA THR A 15 -9.50 3.89 -2.13
C THR A 15 -9.80 4.47 -3.50
N HIS A 16 -8.80 4.52 -4.40
CA HIS A 16 -8.96 4.86 -5.82
C HIS A 16 -9.89 6.04 -6.10
N GLY A 17 -9.69 7.16 -5.39
CA GLY A 17 -10.47 8.39 -5.59
C GLY A 17 -11.97 8.28 -5.24
N GLN A 18 -12.41 7.23 -4.53
CA GLN A 18 -13.79 7.06 -4.05
C GLN A 18 -14.02 7.87 -2.76
N TYR A 19 -13.97 9.21 -2.88
CA TYR A 19 -13.98 10.11 -1.73
C TYR A 19 -15.19 9.94 -0.79
N ALA A 20 -16.39 9.73 -1.35
CA ALA A 20 -17.58 9.51 -0.53
C ALA A 20 -17.47 8.22 0.31
N ASP A 21 -16.90 7.16 -0.25
CA ASP A 21 -16.69 5.90 0.46
C ASP A 21 -15.58 6.03 1.51
N LEU A 22 -14.55 6.85 1.27
CA LEU A 22 -13.55 7.19 2.29
C LEU A 22 -14.19 7.89 3.50
N LEU A 23 -15.12 8.84 3.27
CA LEU A 23 -15.85 9.47 4.37
C LEU A 23 -16.68 8.44 5.13
N ARG A 24 -17.35 7.53 4.42
CA ARG A 24 -18.12 6.45 5.03
C ARG A 24 -17.25 5.49 5.85
N LEU A 25 -16.04 5.21 5.38
CA LEU A 25 -15.05 4.41 6.11
C LEU A 25 -14.72 5.04 7.47
N PHE A 26 -14.53 6.37 7.53
CA PHE A 26 -14.31 7.06 8.81
C PHE A 26 -15.56 7.11 9.70
N GLU A 27 -16.76 7.21 9.13
CA GLU A 27 -18.00 7.12 9.91
C GLU A 27 -18.15 5.77 10.61
N ILE A 28 -17.73 4.68 9.95
CA ILE A 28 -17.83 3.31 10.49
C ILE A 28 -16.65 2.99 11.42
N GLY A 29 -15.42 3.30 11.00
CA GLY A 29 -14.19 2.97 11.75
C GLY A 29 -13.84 3.96 12.87
N GLY A 30 -14.50 5.12 12.89
CA GLY A 30 -14.23 6.24 13.78
C GLY A 30 -13.26 7.25 13.16
N PHE A 31 -13.45 8.53 13.45
CA PHE A 31 -12.58 9.56 12.89
C PHE A 31 -11.15 9.50 13.49
N PRO A 32 -10.13 9.97 12.75
CA PRO A 32 -8.73 9.95 13.19
C PRO A 32 -8.44 10.76 14.48
N ASP A 33 -9.41 11.54 14.97
CA ASP A 33 -9.37 12.25 16.26
C ASP A 33 -9.13 11.31 17.45
N ASP A 34 -9.60 10.06 17.37
CA ASP A 34 -9.48 9.06 18.45
C ASP A 34 -8.93 7.70 17.98
N LYS A 35 -8.76 7.50 16.67
CA LYS A 35 -8.39 6.22 16.06
C LYS A 35 -7.08 6.31 15.28
N ASN A 36 -6.27 5.26 15.36
CA ASN A 36 -5.08 5.11 14.53
C ASN A 36 -5.45 4.44 13.21
N TYR A 37 -4.81 4.87 12.14
CA TYR A 37 -5.04 4.41 10.77
C TYR A 37 -3.72 4.09 10.06
N LEU A 38 -3.72 2.96 9.36
CA LEU A 38 -2.73 2.59 8.36
C LEU A 38 -3.44 2.35 7.04
N PHE A 39 -3.17 3.18 6.04
CA PHE A 39 -3.64 2.93 4.67
C PHE A 39 -2.53 2.28 3.85
N LEU A 40 -2.89 1.25 3.07
CA LEU A 40 -1.96 0.41 2.32
C LEU A 40 -1.64 0.92 0.91
N GLY A 41 -2.14 2.09 0.51
CA GLY A 41 -1.84 2.71 -0.80
C GLY A 41 -3.05 2.82 -1.71
N ASP A 42 -2.80 3.16 -2.97
CA ASP A 42 -3.79 3.30 -4.05
C ASP A 42 -4.92 4.27 -3.69
N TYR A 43 -4.50 5.52 -3.52
CA TYR A 43 -5.37 6.64 -3.17
C TYR A 43 -6.04 7.27 -4.38
N VAL A 44 -5.32 7.24 -5.51
CA VAL A 44 -5.67 7.97 -6.72
C VAL A 44 -6.02 7.03 -7.86
N ASP A 45 -6.39 7.62 -9.00
CA ASP A 45 -6.85 6.96 -10.23
C ASP A 45 -8.20 6.25 -10.12
N ARG A 46 -8.68 5.75 -11.27
CA ARG A 46 -9.93 5.00 -11.46
C ARG A 46 -11.22 5.81 -11.24
N ALA A 47 -11.40 6.45 -10.08
CA ALA A 47 -12.57 7.28 -9.79
C ALA A 47 -12.28 8.80 -9.91
N MET A 48 -13.31 9.61 -9.72
CA MET A 48 -13.35 11.01 -10.14
C MET A 48 -12.86 12.03 -9.10
N GLN A 49 -12.59 11.62 -7.86
CA GLN A 49 -12.29 12.50 -6.73
C GLN A 49 -10.96 12.13 -6.06
N SER A 50 -9.94 11.82 -6.87
CA SER A 50 -8.62 11.44 -6.36
C SER A 50 -7.95 12.60 -5.62
N ILE A 51 -8.13 13.84 -6.09
CA ILE A 51 -7.55 15.03 -5.44
C ILE A 51 -8.14 15.21 -4.03
N GLU A 52 -9.47 15.09 -3.86
CA GLU A 52 -10.11 15.18 -2.55
C GLU A 52 -9.64 14.07 -1.61
N THR A 53 -9.61 12.82 -2.10
CA THR A 53 -9.15 11.65 -1.34
C THR A 53 -7.74 11.86 -0.80
N ILE A 54 -6.77 12.16 -1.67
CA ILE A 54 -5.38 12.31 -1.23
C ILE A 54 -5.16 13.57 -0.38
N CYS A 55 -5.85 14.68 -0.70
CA CYS A 55 -5.76 15.90 0.11
C CYS A 55 -6.27 15.69 1.53
N LEU A 56 -7.39 14.98 1.71
CA LEU A 56 -7.93 14.69 3.03
C LEU A 56 -6.96 13.80 3.84
N LEU A 57 -6.44 12.75 3.22
CA LEU A 57 -5.47 11.85 3.87
C LEU A 57 -4.18 12.58 4.25
N PHE A 58 -3.65 13.43 3.37
CA PHE A 58 -2.48 14.27 3.70
C PHE A 58 -2.79 15.31 4.78
N ALA A 59 -3.97 15.92 4.77
CA ALA A 59 -4.38 16.81 5.85
C ALA A 59 -4.43 16.08 7.20
N TYR A 60 -4.97 14.85 7.24
CA TYR A 60 -4.91 14.02 8.44
C TYR A 60 -3.49 13.59 8.80
N LYS A 61 -2.62 13.30 7.82
CA LYS A 61 -1.21 13.01 8.11
C LYS A 61 -0.50 14.19 8.77
N VAL A 62 -0.78 15.40 8.32
CA VAL A 62 -0.23 16.62 8.93
C VAL A 62 -0.83 16.87 10.30
N LYS A 63 -2.15 16.70 10.46
CA LYS A 63 -2.86 16.94 11.74
C LYS A 63 -2.52 15.88 12.80
N TYR A 64 -2.37 14.62 12.39
CA TYR A 64 -2.17 13.46 13.25
C TYR A 64 -0.96 12.61 12.81
N PRO A 65 0.26 13.16 12.85
CA PRO A 65 1.44 12.51 12.26
C PRO A 65 1.79 11.15 12.86
N THR A 66 1.41 10.89 14.12
CA THR A 66 1.65 9.61 14.82
C THR A 66 0.48 8.64 14.74
N ARG A 67 -0.69 9.07 14.24
CA ARG A 67 -1.91 8.24 14.19
C ARG A 67 -2.39 7.96 12.78
N MET A 68 -1.99 8.77 11.80
CA MET A 68 -2.28 8.55 10.39
C MET A 68 -0.99 8.11 9.69
N SER A 69 -0.99 6.88 9.17
CA SER A 69 0.12 6.29 8.41
C SER A 69 -0.37 5.94 7.02
N LEU A 70 0.39 6.35 6.00
CA LEU A 70 0.04 6.21 4.59
C LEU A 70 1.19 5.50 3.89
N LEU A 71 0.97 4.27 3.41
CA LEU A 71 1.91 3.55 2.57
C LEU A 71 1.72 3.91 1.11
N ARG A 72 2.76 3.72 0.31
CA ARG A 72 2.71 3.91 -1.13
C ARG A 72 2.04 2.69 -1.78
N GLY A 73 1.09 2.90 -2.68
CA GLY A 73 0.60 1.90 -3.63
C GLY A 73 1.24 2.03 -5.00
N ASN A 74 0.93 1.14 -5.93
CA ASN A 74 1.49 1.21 -7.28
C ASN A 74 0.89 2.37 -8.09
N HIS A 75 -0.30 2.87 -7.73
CA HIS A 75 -0.89 4.07 -8.33
C HIS A 75 -0.28 5.38 -7.82
N GLU A 76 0.47 5.36 -6.73
CA GLU A 76 1.33 6.50 -6.31
C GLU A 76 2.66 6.53 -7.08
N CYS A 77 2.59 6.24 -8.39
CA CYS A 77 3.69 6.26 -9.35
C CYS A 77 3.36 7.17 -10.53
N ALA A 78 4.30 8.02 -10.95
CA ALA A 78 4.06 8.96 -12.04
C ALA A 78 3.78 8.27 -13.38
N SER A 79 4.35 7.09 -13.65
CA SER A 79 4.09 6.34 -14.88
C SER A 79 2.66 5.80 -14.93
N ILE A 80 2.14 5.33 -13.79
CA ILE A 80 0.80 4.74 -13.64
C ILE A 80 -0.26 5.84 -13.62
N ASN A 81 -0.16 6.79 -12.71
CA ASN A 81 -1.20 7.81 -12.53
C ASN A 81 -1.24 8.89 -13.61
N ARG A 82 -0.28 8.84 -14.55
CA ARG A 82 -0.37 9.55 -15.82
C ARG A 82 -1.42 8.98 -16.76
N ILE A 83 -1.72 7.68 -16.66
CA ILE A 83 -2.55 6.94 -17.60
C ILE A 83 -3.94 6.68 -17.01
N TYR A 84 -4.05 6.44 -15.70
CA TYR A 84 -5.27 5.92 -15.08
C TYR A 84 -6.18 6.97 -14.42
N GLY A 85 -5.91 8.26 -14.62
CA GLY A 85 -6.87 9.34 -14.41
C GLY A 85 -6.38 10.53 -13.59
N PHE A 86 -5.45 10.35 -12.65
CA PHE A 86 -5.07 11.41 -11.71
C PHE A 86 -4.36 12.59 -12.38
N TYR A 87 -3.49 12.33 -13.35
CA TYR A 87 -2.87 13.39 -14.16
C TYR A 87 -3.91 14.24 -14.87
N ASP A 88 -4.89 13.61 -15.51
CA ASP A 88 -5.96 14.32 -16.22
C ASP A 88 -6.87 15.08 -15.26
N GLU A 89 -7.14 14.52 -14.07
CA GLU A 89 -7.88 15.21 -13.01
C GLU A 89 -7.14 16.49 -12.57
N CYS A 90 -5.85 16.38 -12.24
CA CYS A 90 -5.01 17.52 -11.85
C CYS A 90 -4.91 18.56 -12.95
N LYS A 91 -4.66 18.13 -14.19
CA LYS A 91 -4.55 19.02 -15.36
C LYS A 91 -5.86 19.77 -15.64
N ARG A 92 -7.00 19.07 -15.55
CA ARG A 92 -8.33 19.63 -15.85
C ARG A 92 -8.79 20.62 -14.77
N ARG A 93 -8.58 20.30 -13.50
CA ARG A 93 -9.10 21.11 -12.37
C ARG A 93 -8.12 22.17 -11.90
N PHE A 94 -6.83 21.97 -12.13
CA PHE A 94 -5.76 22.85 -11.68
C PHE A 94 -4.72 23.03 -12.80
N ASN A 95 -3.57 22.35 -12.70
CA ASN A 95 -2.50 22.40 -13.69
C ASN A 95 -1.56 21.21 -13.53
N VAL A 96 -0.69 21.02 -14.54
CA VAL A 96 0.31 19.93 -14.56
C VAL A 96 1.37 20.09 -13.45
N LYS A 97 1.64 21.31 -12.98
CA LYS A 97 2.59 21.55 -11.89
C LYS A 97 2.10 20.91 -10.59
N LEU A 98 0.80 20.97 -10.31
CA LEU A 98 0.19 20.31 -9.15
C LEU A 98 0.41 18.79 -9.18
N TRP A 99 0.19 18.15 -10.33
CA TRP A 99 0.46 16.70 -10.49
C TRP A 99 1.93 16.36 -10.20
N ARG A 100 2.88 17.17 -10.68
CA ARG A 100 4.31 16.97 -10.36
C ARG A 100 4.58 17.09 -8.87
N THR A 101 3.96 18.04 -8.18
CA THR A 101 4.08 18.18 -6.72
C THR A 101 3.54 16.96 -5.98
N PHE A 102 2.44 16.35 -6.45
CA PHE A 102 1.97 15.08 -5.90
C PHE A 102 2.97 13.95 -6.16
N ALA A 103 3.53 13.85 -7.37
CA ALA A 103 4.56 12.85 -7.68
C ALA A 103 5.79 12.97 -6.76
N ASP A 104 6.27 14.20 -6.50
CA ASP A 104 7.36 14.45 -5.55
C ASP A 104 7.02 13.98 -4.13
N CYS A 105 5.76 14.17 -3.70
CA CYS A 105 5.26 13.71 -2.41
C CYS A 105 5.18 12.17 -2.35
N PHE A 106 4.61 11.55 -3.38
CA PHE A 106 4.49 10.09 -3.49
C PHE A 106 5.85 9.39 -3.46
N ASN A 107 6.86 9.97 -4.11
CA ASN A 107 8.24 9.48 -4.07
C ASN A 107 8.87 9.45 -2.67
N CYS A 108 8.26 10.10 -1.68
CA CYS A 108 8.70 10.12 -0.29
C CYS A 108 7.91 9.19 0.64
N MET A 109 6.86 8.53 0.15
CA MET A 109 5.98 7.71 0.99
C MET A 109 6.67 6.39 1.42
N PRO A 110 6.47 5.90 2.65
CA PRO A 110 6.93 4.57 3.05
C PRO A 110 6.21 3.48 2.24
N VAL A 111 6.82 2.30 2.12
CA VAL A 111 6.27 1.20 1.26
C VAL A 111 5.80 0.00 2.07
N ALA A 112 6.19 -0.08 3.33
CA ALA A 112 5.77 -1.14 4.22
C ALA A 112 5.66 -0.65 5.67
N ALA A 113 4.96 -1.41 6.50
CA ALA A 113 4.91 -1.26 7.94
C ALA A 113 4.99 -2.62 8.64
N VAL A 114 5.48 -2.64 9.87
CA VAL A 114 5.26 -3.72 10.83
C VAL A 114 4.36 -3.18 11.93
N VAL A 115 3.23 -3.84 12.17
CA VAL A 115 2.26 -3.50 13.22
C VAL A 115 2.40 -4.48 14.38
N ALA A 116 2.55 -3.94 15.59
CA ALA A 116 2.67 -4.68 16.84
C ALA A 116 3.75 -5.78 16.79
N ASP A 117 4.84 -5.52 16.06
CA ASP A 117 5.95 -6.45 15.83
C ASP A 117 5.56 -7.80 15.19
N LYS A 118 4.32 -7.94 14.71
CA LYS A 118 3.74 -9.23 14.30
C LYS A 118 3.07 -9.23 12.94
N ILE A 119 2.57 -8.09 12.46
CA ILE A 119 1.86 -8.01 11.18
C ILE A 119 2.68 -7.19 10.20
N PHE A 120 3.14 -7.80 9.12
CA PHE A 120 3.81 -7.10 8.04
C PHE A 120 2.80 -6.60 7.02
N CYS A 121 2.84 -5.30 6.74
CA CYS A 121 1.89 -4.61 5.90
C CYS A 121 2.57 -4.00 4.68
N MET A 122 1.97 -4.17 3.51
CA MET A 122 2.41 -3.58 2.23
C MET A 122 1.23 -3.38 1.29
N HIS A 123 1.47 -2.79 0.12
CA HIS A 123 0.43 -2.68 -0.90
C HIS A 123 0.27 -3.98 -1.71
N GLY A 124 1.34 -4.33 -2.45
CA GLY A 124 1.43 -5.48 -3.34
C GLY A 124 1.66 -6.76 -2.55
N GLY A 125 2.90 -7.27 -2.55
CA GLY A 125 3.20 -8.52 -1.87
C GLY A 125 4.69 -8.75 -1.70
N LEU A 126 5.06 -9.99 -1.38
CA LEU A 126 6.44 -10.33 -1.06
C LEU A 126 7.35 -10.19 -2.30
N SER A 127 8.66 -10.13 -2.06
CA SER A 127 9.68 -10.11 -3.11
C SER A 127 10.66 -11.27 -2.93
N PRO A 128 11.12 -11.94 -4.00
CA PRO A 128 12.20 -12.91 -3.91
C PRO A 128 13.52 -12.27 -3.46
N ASP A 129 13.65 -10.95 -3.55
CA ASP A 129 14.81 -10.17 -3.10
C ASP A 129 14.71 -9.75 -1.62
N LEU A 130 13.60 -10.00 -0.94
CA LEU A 130 13.39 -9.61 0.46
C LEU A 130 13.80 -10.74 1.42
N TYR A 131 15.01 -10.63 1.95
CA TYR A 131 15.55 -11.57 2.95
C TYR A 131 15.68 -10.95 4.34
N LYS A 132 15.75 -9.62 4.44
CA LYS A 132 15.88 -8.86 5.68
C LYS A 132 15.09 -7.56 5.60
N MET A 133 14.37 -7.24 6.68
CA MET A 133 13.61 -5.99 6.82
C MET A 133 14.48 -4.73 6.63
N ASP A 134 15.77 -4.80 6.96
CA ASP A 134 16.72 -3.71 6.74
C ASP A 134 16.87 -3.31 5.26
N GLN A 135 16.63 -4.23 4.32
CA GLN A 135 16.64 -3.89 2.89
C GLN A 135 15.58 -2.83 2.58
N ILE A 136 14.39 -2.96 3.17
CA ILE A 136 13.32 -1.96 3.06
C ILE A 136 13.71 -0.68 3.78
N LYS A 137 14.32 -0.76 4.96
CA LYS A 137 14.79 0.43 5.72
C LYS A 137 15.79 1.26 4.90
N ASN A 138 16.67 0.59 4.15
CA ASN A 138 17.76 1.20 3.36
C ASN A 138 17.34 1.79 2.01
N ILE A 139 16.10 1.58 1.54
CA ILE A 139 15.59 2.26 0.33
C ILE A 139 15.60 3.78 0.57
N ARG A 140 16.35 4.50 -0.28
CA ARG A 140 16.51 5.96 -0.18
C ARG A 140 15.30 6.68 -0.75
N ARG A 141 14.99 7.84 -0.17
CA ARG A 141 13.91 8.73 -0.63
C ARG A 141 14.50 10.11 -1.00
N PRO A 142 13.90 10.84 -1.95
CA PRO A 142 12.81 10.41 -2.84
C PRO A 142 13.29 9.36 -3.85
N THR A 143 12.40 8.46 -4.27
CA THR A 143 12.71 7.46 -5.30
C THR A 143 11.48 7.16 -6.15
N ASP A 144 11.69 6.95 -7.45
CA ASP A 144 10.65 6.44 -8.34
C ASP A 144 10.56 4.91 -8.21
N ILE A 145 9.47 4.32 -8.68
CA ILE A 145 9.30 2.86 -8.64
C ILE A 145 10.01 2.26 -9.86
N PRO A 146 11.02 1.39 -9.68
CA PRO A 146 11.68 0.71 -10.78
C PRO A 146 10.75 -0.32 -11.45
N ASP A 147 11.10 -0.75 -12.66
CA ASP A 147 10.33 -1.76 -13.39
C ASP A 147 10.48 -3.18 -12.77
N GLU A 148 11.54 -3.42 -11.99
CA GLU A 148 11.83 -4.72 -11.35
C GLU A 148 12.51 -4.57 -9.97
N GLY A 149 12.57 -5.69 -9.24
CA GLY A 149 13.25 -5.83 -7.95
C GLY A 149 12.41 -5.41 -6.74
N LEU A 150 13.03 -5.45 -5.56
CA LEU A 150 12.38 -5.29 -4.25
C LEU A 150 11.29 -4.20 -4.18
N LEU A 151 11.57 -2.97 -4.63
CA LEU A 151 10.59 -1.87 -4.52
C LEU A 151 9.40 -2.08 -5.46
N CYS A 152 9.63 -2.63 -6.66
CA CYS A 152 8.56 -2.99 -7.58
C CYS A 152 7.66 -4.06 -6.95
N ASP A 153 8.27 -5.13 -6.44
CA ASP A 153 7.53 -6.29 -5.92
C ASP A 153 6.64 -5.96 -4.72
N LEU A 154 7.14 -5.15 -3.78
CA LEU A 154 6.36 -4.67 -2.63
C LEU A 154 5.06 -3.95 -3.01
N LEU A 155 4.97 -3.46 -4.26
CA LEU A 155 3.84 -2.70 -4.79
C LEU A 155 3.03 -3.46 -5.85
N TRP A 156 3.56 -4.54 -6.43
CA TRP A 156 2.95 -5.21 -7.59
C TRP A 156 2.73 -6.72 -7.43
N ALA A 157 3.45 -7.38 -6.54
CA ALA A 157 3.35 -8.82 -6.39
C ALA A 157 1.97 -9.24 -5.84
N ASP A 158 1.50 -10.42 -6.26
CA ASP A 158 0.20 -10.96 -5.88
C ASP A 158 0.29 -12.38 -5.32
N PRO A 159 -0.52 -12.74 -4.30
CA PRO A 159 -0.59 -14.11 -3.84
C PRO A 159 -1.44 -14.97 -4.79
N ASP A 160 -1.10 -16.25 -4.89
CA ASP A 160 -1.94 -17.29 -5.48
C ASP A 160 -1.83 -18.59 -4.68
N ALA A 161 -2.95 -19.04 -4.12
CA ALA A 161 -3.01 -20.22 -3.25
C ALA A 161 -2.76 -21.53 -4.01
N GLU A 162 -2.97 -21.55 -5.32
CA GLU A 162 -2.74 -22.74 -6.16
C GLU A 162 -1.30 -22.79 -6.69
N SER A 163 -0.56 -21.70 -6.58
CA SER A 163 0.85 -21.61 -6.97
C SER A 163 1.76 -22.08 -5.85
N HIS A 164 2.91 -22.64 -6.22
CA HIS A 164 3.99 -23.01 -5.29
C HIS A 164 5.24 -22.20 -5.63
N GLY A 165 5.84 -21.55 -4.63
CA GLY A 165 7.03 -20.74 -4.81
C GLY A 165 6.72 -19.44 -5.54
N TRP A 166 7.56 -19.07 -6.50
CA TRP A 166 7.44 -17.85 -7.29
C TRP A 166 7.13 -18.16 -8.75
N THR A 167 6.18 -17.44 -9.33
CA THR A 167 5.81 -17.53 -10.76
C THR A 167 5.72 -16.15 -11.37
N GLU A 168 5.80 -16.06 -12.70
CA GLU A 168 5.64 -14.78 -13.41
C GLU A 168 4.20 -14.28 -13.28
N SER A 169 4.05 -12.97 -13.07
CA SER A 169 2.73 -12.36 -12.94
C SER A 169 2.07 -12.11 -14.28
N ASP A 170 0.76 -12.42 -14.37
CA ASP A 170 -0.10 -12.07 -15.52
C ASP A 170 -0.20 -10.56 -15.75
N ARG A 171 0.21 -9.74 -14.77
CA ARG A 171 0.30 -8.27 -14.91
C ARG A 171 1.44 -7.84 -15.84
N GLY A 172 2.35 -8.76 -16.19
CA GLY A 172 3.57 -8.46 -16.94
C GLY A 172 4.61 -7.68 -16.13
N VAL A 173 4.45 -7.62 -14.81
CA VAL A 173 5.33 -6.95 -13.85
C VAL A 173 5.32 -7.71 -12.53
N SER A 174 6.49 -7.85 -11.91
CA SER A 174 6.68 -8.59 -10.66
C SER A 174 6.22 -10.06 -10.75
N TYR A 175 5.88 -10.65 -9.61
CA TYR A 175 5.68 -12.09 -9.42
C TYR A 175 4.32 -12.41 -8.79
N ILE A 176 3.91 -13.65 -9.00
CA ILE A 176 2.93 -14.33 -8.18
C ILE A 176 3.67 -15.20 -7.15
N PHE A 177 3.17 -15.27 -5.92
CA PHE A 177 3.79 -16.07 -4.86
C PHE A 177 2.77 -17.00 -4.15
N GLY A 178 3.23 -18.21 -3.84
CA GLY A 178 2.45 -19.24 -3.17
C GLY A 178 2.34 -19.06 -1.66
N ALA A 179 1.47 -19.87 -1.04
CA ALA A 179 1.32 -19.91 0.42
C ALA A 179 2.62 -20.34 1.13
N ASP A 180 3.41 -21.22 0.51
CA ASP A 180 4.71 -21.68 1.02
C ASP A 180 5.71 -20.52 1.19
N VAL A 181 5.69 -19.56 0.27
CA VAL A 181 6.52 -18.34 0.36
C VAL A 181 6.11 -17.49 1.54
N VAL A 182 4.80 -17.35 1.79
CA VAL A 182 4.27 -16.60 2.93
C VAL A 182 4.64 -17.28 4.25
N GLU A 183 4.42 -18.59 4.37
CA GLU A 183 4.74 -19.36 5.57
C GLU A 183 6.23 -19.26 5.91
N GLN A 184 7.12 -19.46 4.92
CA GLN A 184 8.55 -19.33 5.11
C GLN A 184 8.96 -17.92 5.54
N PHE A 185 8.34 -16.89 4.94
CA PHE A 185 8.62 -15.50 5.28
C PHE A 185 8.21 -15.17 6.72
N LEU A 186 7.02 -15.61 7.14
CA LEU A 186 6.50 -15.41 8.50
C LEU A 186 7.40 -16.09 9.54
N GLU A 187 7.78 -17.35 9.31
CA GLU A 187 8.68 -18.09 10.21
C GLU A 187 10.06 -17.42 10.30
N THR A 188 10.64 -17.03 9.16
CA THR A 188 11.97 -16.42 9.11
C THR A 188 12.05 -15.10 9.86
N HIS A 189 10.93 -14.35 9.92
CA HIS A 189 10.88 -13.02 10.50
C HIS A 189 10.13 -12.93 11.84
N ASP A 190 9.70 -14.06 12.41
CA ASP A 190 8.90 -14.14 13.64
C ASP A 190 7.63 -13.26 13.58
N LEU A 191 6.95 -13.32 12.44
CA LEU A 191 5.70 -12.62 12.16
C LEU A 191 4.52 -13.59 12.15
N ASP A 192 3.33 -13.07 12.40
CA ASP A 192 2.10 -13.86 12.45
C ASP A 192 1.23 -13.66 11.20
N LEU A 193 1.38 -12.53 10.49
CA LEU A 193 0.49 -12.19 9.36
C LEU A 193 1.15 -11.27 8.33
N VAL A 194 0.85 -11.51 7.05
CA VAL A 194 1.01 -10.54 5.97
C VAL A 194 -0.34 -9.89 5.67
N CYS A 195 -0.40 -8.56 5.69
CA CYS A 195 -1.59 -7.78 5.38
C CYS A 195 -1.34 -6.89 4.16
N ARG A 196 -2.16 -7.05 3.11
CA ARG A 196 -1.93 -6.42 1.81
C ARG A 196 -3.23 -5.97 1.13
N ALA A 197 -3.12 -5.25 0.02
CA ALA A 197 -4.25 -4.65 -0.72
C ALA A 197 -4.26 -5.03 -2.22
N HIS A 198 -4.37 -4.10 -3.18
CA HIS A 198 -4.08 -4.26 -4.63
C HIS A 198 -4.94 -5.21 -5.48
N GLN A 199 -5.59 -6.22 -4.88
CA GLN A 199 -6.56 -7.10 -5.56
C GLN A 199 -7.97 -6.75 -5.12
N VAL A 200 -8.83 -6.46 -6.10
CA VAL A 200 -10.26 -6.21 -5.86
C VAL A 200 -10.92 -7.45 -5.27
N ARG A 201 -11.56 -7.29 -4.12
CA ARG A 201 -12.36 -8.32 -3.45
C ARG A 201 -13.65 -7.71 -2.89
N LEU A 202 -14.68 -8.54 -2.72
CA LEU A 202 -15.95 -8.15 -2.09
C LEU A 202 -15.79 -7.94 -0.56
N SER A 203 -14.84 -8.62 0.07
CA SER A 203 -14.51 -8.51 1.50
C SER A 203 -13.05 -8.89 1.74
N ILE A 204 -12.56 -8.71 2.98
CA ILE A 204 -11.27 -9.23 3.42
C ILE A 204 -11.21 -10.74 3.15
N ARG A 205 -10.10 -11.20 2.58
CA ARG A 205 -9.80 -12.62 2.34
C ARG A 205 -8.60 -13.02 3.20
N PHE A 206 -8.66 -14.23 3.75
CA PHE A 206 -7.54 -14.89 4.39
C PHE A 206 -7.11 -16.04 3.49
N ASP A 207 -5.81 -16.12 3.18
CA ASP A 207 -5.25 -17.06 2.19
C ASP A 207 -4.33 -18.14 2.81
N CYS A 208 -4.29 -18.23 4.14
CA CYS A 208 -3.60 -19.30 4.88
C CYS A 208 -4.39 -19.68 6.14
N ASP A 209 -4.89 -20.91 6.18
CA ASP A 209 -5.73 -21.42 7.28
C ASP A 209 -4.92 -21.96 8.47
N GLN A 210 -3.58 -21.95 8.40
CA GLN A 210 -2.73 -22.46 9.50
C GLN A 210 -2.50 -21.44 10.63
N CYS A 211 -2.83 -20.16 10.42
CA CYS A 211 -2.85 -19.15 11.48
C CYS A 211 -4.22 -19.13 12.18
N GLY A 212 -4.64 -20.27 12.72
CA GLY A 212 -5.84 -20.38 13.55
C GLY A 212 -5.64 -19.70 14.90
N MET A 213 -6.61 -18.88 15.29
CA MET A 213 -6.83 -18.43 16.68
C MET A 213 -6.88 -19.60 17.66
#